data_AF-A0A2V7YWU4-F1
#
_entry.id   AF-A0A2V7YWU4-F1
#
_cell.length_a   1.000
_cell.length_b   1.000
_cell.length_c   1.000
_cell.angle_alpha   90.00
_cell.angle_beta   90.00
_cell.angle_gamma   90.00
#
_symmetry.space_group_name_H-M   'P 1'
#
loop_
_entity.id
_entity.type
_entity.pdbx_description
1 polymer ?
#
loop_
_entity_poly.entity_id
_entity_poly.type
_entity_poly.pdbx_seq_one_letter_code
_entity_poly.pdbx_strand_id
1 'polypeptide(L)' 'LMKIGATEEAIAMSKDLRRRGWGFVGPTTVHSFMQAMGLVNDHVRGCAAGVEVERLRREFVRPR' A
#
# COMPACT_ATOMS: atom_id res chain seq x y z
N LEU A 1 -15.07 10.80 -10.57
CA LEU A 1 -15.03 9.36 -10.23
C LEU A 1 -13.69 9.08 -9.55
N MET A 2 -13.69 9.00 -8.22
CA MET A 2 -12.52 8.56 -7.46
C MET A 2 -12.13 7.16 -7.96
N LYS A 3 -10.91 7.00 -8.47
CA LYS A 3 -10.37 5.70 -8.90
C LYS A 3 -10.12 4.83 -7.67
N ILE A 4 -11.18 4.17 -7.18
CA ILE A 4 -11.07 3.15 -6.14
C ILE A 4 -10.47 1.91 -6.83
N GLY A 5 -9.16 1.70 -6.68
CA GLY A 5 -8.53 0.45 -7.14
C GLY A 5 -7.04 0.49 -7.45
N ALA A 6 -6.43 1.66 -7.69
CA ALA A 6 -4.98 1.78 -7.84
C ALA A 6 -4.52 3.24 -7.67
N THR A 7 -3.55 3.47 -6.77
CA THR A 7 -2.90 4.77 -6.59
C THR A 7 -1.81 4.98 -7.64
N GLU A 8 -1.30 6.21 -7.76
CA GLU A 8 -0.22 6.53 -8.71
C GLU A 8 1.07 5.76 -8.36
N GLU A 9 1.35 5.58 -7.08
CA GLU A 9 2.48 4.80 -6.58
C GLU A 9 2.33 3.31 -6.94
N ALA A 10 1.13 2.75 -6.83
CA ALA A 10 0.87 1.37 -7.21
C ALA A 10 1.03 1.16 -8.74
N ILE A 11 0.64 2.15 -9.55
CA ILE A 11 0.86 2.14 -11.00
C ILE A 11 2.36 2.20 -11.31
N ALA A 12 3.11 3.07 -10.64
CA ALA A 12 4.55 3.20 -10.83
C ALA A 12 5.29 1.91 -10.43
N MET A 13 4.97 1.34 -9.27
CA MET A 13 5.55 0.09 -8.78
C MET A 13 5.17 -1.10 -9.67
N SER A 14 3.91 -1.19 -10.13
CA SER A 14 3.47 -2.21 -11.09
C SER A 14 4.29 -2.18 -12.38
N LYS A 15 4.56 -0.99 -12.94
CA LYS A 15 5.41 -0.83 -14.12
C LYS A 15 6.85 -1.27 -13.85
N ASP A 16 7.40 -0.90 -12.70
CA ASP A 16 8.78 -1.27 -12.35
C ASP A 16 8.96 -2.77 -12.13
N LEU A 17 8.03 -3.41 -11.41
CA LEU A 17 8.04 -4.86 -11.19
C LEU A 17 7.92 -5.64 -12.50
N ARG A 18 7.05 -5.21 -13.42
CA ARG A 18 6.96 -5.81 -14.76
C ARG A 18 8.28 -5.67 -15.54
N ARG A 19 8.94 -4.52 -15.48
CA ARG A 19 10.25 -4.31 -16.12
C ARG A 19 11.32 -5.25 -15.55
N ARG A 20 11.21 -5.60 -14.27
CA ARG A 20 12.09 -6.57 -13.59
C ARG A 20 11.69 -8.04 -13.84
N GLY A 21 10.71 -8.31 -14.71
CA GLY A 21 10.31 -9.67 -15.09
C GLY A 21 9.24 -10.31 -14.22
N TRP A 22 8.59 -9.58 -13.32
CA TRP A 22 7.53 -10.13 -12.48
C TRP A 22 6.21 -10.29 -13.25
N GLY A 23 5.57 -11.44 -13.08
CA GLY A 23 4.21 -11.72 -13.55
C GLY A 23 3.13 -11.35 -12.51
N PHE A 24 1.87 -11.24 -12.92
CA PHE A 24 0.70 -11.02 -12.05
C PHE A 24 0.72 -9.76 -11.16
N VAL A 25 1.60 -8.80 -11.45
CA VAL A 25 1.75 -7.53 -10.72
C VAL A 25 0.96 -6.40 -11.37
N GLY A 26 -0.36 -6.57 -11.55
CA GLY A 26 -1.25 -5.48 -11.99
C GLY A 26 -1.36 -4.35 -10.95
N PRO A 27 -1.72 -3.11 -11.32
CA PRO A 27 -1.79 -2.00 -10.37
C PRO A 27 -2.68 -2.26 -9.15
N THR A 28 -3.81 -2.95 -9.33
CA THR A 28 -4.70 -3.34 -8.21
C THR A 28 -4.04 -4.38 -7.31
N THR A 29 -3.43 -5.43 -7.86
CA THR A 29 -2.66 -6.41 -7.07
C THR A 29 -1.56 -5.73 -6.27
N VAL A 30 -0.84 -4.80 -6.90
CA VAL A 30 0.24 -4.05 -6.25
C VAL A 30 -0.30 -3.13 -5.16
N HIS A 31 -1.43 -2.45 -5.38
CA HIS A 31 -2.06 -1.64 -4.35
C HIS A 31 -2.51 -2.48 -3.15
N SER A 32 -3.14 -3.64 -3.37
CA SER A 32 -3.49 -4.58 -2.29
C SER A 32 -2.25 -5.10 -1.56
N PHE A 33 -1.17 -5.39 -2.27
CA PHE A 33 0.12 -5.73 -1.66
C PHE A 33 0.64 -4.59 -0.78
N MET A 34 0.59 -3.35 -1.26
CA MET A 34 1.01 -2.18 -0.49
C MET A 34 0.18 -2.00 0.78
N GLN A 35 -1.13 -2.27 0.74
CA GLN A 35 -1.99 -2.28 1.92
C GLN A 35 -1.57 -3.39 2.91
N ALA A 36 -1.40 -4.62 2.43
CA ALA A 36 -1.04 -5.77 3.25
C ALA A 36 0.34 -5.61 3.95
N MET A 37 1.30 -5.02 3.25
CA MET A 37 2.64 -4.77 3.80
C MET A 37 2.72 -3.49 4.65
N GLY A 38 1.62 -2.76 4.82
CA GLY A 38 1.60 -1.50 5.57
C GLY A 38 2.35 -0.35 4.88
N LEU A 39 2.58 -0.41 3.57
CA LEU A 39 3.09 0.73 2.80
C LEU A 39 2.02 1.82 2.68
N VAL A 40 0.76 1.41 2.60
CA VAL A 40 -0.43 2.28 2.64
C VAL A 40 -1.27 1.90 3.86
N ASN A 41 -1.80 2.89 4.57
CA ASN A 41 -2.71 2.70 5.69
C ASN A 41 -4.13 3.15 5.29
N ASP A 42 -4.91 2.23 4.72
CA ASP A 42 -6.29 2.48 4.27
C ASP A 42 -7.34 1.84 5.19
N HIS A 43 -7.01 1.65 6.48
CA HIS A 43 -8.00 1.16 7.44
C HIS A 43 -9.23 2.08 7.46
N VAL A 44 -10.42 1.48 7.36
CA VAL A 44 -11.68 2.22 7.42
C VAL A 44 -11.84 2.92 8.76
N ARG A 45 -12.58 4.03 8.78
CA ARG A 45 -12.89 4.74 10.03
C ARG A 45 -13.62 3.81 11.00
N GLY A 46 -13.16 3.78 12.25
CA GLY A 46 -13.68 2.87 13.29
C GLY A 46 -13.14 1.43 13.22
N CYS A 47 -12.18 1.13 12.32
CA CYS A 47 -11.49 -0.16 12.35
C CYS A 47 -10.76 -0.34 13.68
N ALA A 48 -10.99 -1.48 14.35
CA ALA A 48 -10.38 -1.79 15.65
C ALA A 48 -8.84 -1.74 15.61
N ALA A 49 -8.24 -2.17 14.50
CA ALA A 49 -6.79 -2.11 14.30
C ALA A 49 -6.29 -0.72 13.87
N GLY A 50 -7.15 0.11 13.27
CA GLY A 50 -6.74 1.36 12.63
C GLY A 50 -6.09 2.38 13.58
N VAL A 51 -6.64 2.50 14.80
CA VAL A 51 -6.10 3.42 15.83
C VAL A 51 -4.69 2.99 16.27
N GLU A 52 -4.50 1.69 16.53
CA GLU A 52 -3.22 1.17 16.99
C GLU A 52 -2.16 1.21 15.88
N VAL A 53 -2.53 0.84 14.65
CA VAL A 53 -1.62 0.92 13.49
C VAL A 53 -1.16 2.36 13.26
N GLU A 54 -2.07 3.34 13.33
CA GLU A 54 -1.71 4.75 13.16
C GLU A 54 -0.76 5.24 14.26
N ARG A 55 -0.96 4.80 15.51
CA ARG A 55 -0.06 5.10 16.63
C ARG A 55 1.34 4.53 16.38
N LEU A 56 1.43 3.23 16.05
CA LEU A 56 2.70 2.56 15.77
C LEU A 56 3.45 3.20 14.60
N ARG A 57 2.73 3.62 13.54
CA ARG A 57 3.33 4.33 12.39
C ARG A 57 3.95 5.67 12.79
N ARG A 58 3.32 6.42 13.70
CA ARG A 58 3.83 7.72 14.17
C ARG A 58 5.07 7.56 15.05
N GLU A 59 5.11 6.49 15.84
CA GLU A 59 6.24 6.19 16.72
C GLU A 59 7.40 5.49 16.01
N PHE A 60 7.16 4.95 14.80
CA PHE A 60 8.18 4.21 14.05
C PHE A 60 9.36 5.09 13.65
N VAL A 61 10.51 4.83 14.24
CA VAL A 61 11.80 5.43 13.86
C VAL A 61 12.45 4.55 12.81
N ARG A 62 12.70 5.11 11.62
CA ARG A 62 13.39 4.40 10.54
C ARG A 62 14.83 4.10 10.94
N PRO A 63 15.30 2.84 10.80
CA PRO A 63 16.71 2.52 10.93
C PRO A 63 17.55 3.39 9.98
N ARG A 64 18.73 3.81 10.44
CA ARG A 64 19.72 4.53 9.62
C ARG A 64 20.55 3.57 8.80
#